data_AF-A0A0P0N4N6-F1
#
_entry.id   AF-A0A0P0N4N6-F1
#
_cell.length_a   1.000
_cell.length_b   1.000
_cell.length_c   1.000
_cell.angle_alpha   90.00
_cell.angle_beta   90.00
_cell.angle_gamma   90.00
#
_symmetry.space_group_name_H-M   'P 1'
#
loop_
_entity.id
_entity.type
_entity.pdbx_description
1 polymer ?
#
loop_
_entity_poly.entity_id
_entity_poly.type
_entity_poly.pdbx_seq_one_letter_code
_entity_poly.pdbx_strand_id
1 'polypeptide(L)'
;MAEQGCQGVHIHPEYTSPRLVTATLVKLHEWCPLLAWLAANTLPRIAPTPSMREGRRSHTREELRRVAEELGLRRPAVQVALASTQYGATGTIDIIDKETGTIIEVKATARRKPHRSHLAQLAVYTLLAAENNLKPRRAAIATPEPRIIAELPADTYTLQWARNLIQRTRRTIESPIPPLVTQPREKCRYCTHRHTCPYPNLD
;
A
#
# COMPACT_ATOMS: atom_id res chain seq x y z
N MET A 1 -38.80 -25.11 -13.53
CA MET A 1 -39.23 -23.75 -13.18
C MET A 1 -39.26 -23.64 -11.66
N ALA A 2 -38.95 -22.43 -11.18
CA ALA A 2 -38.95 -21.95 -9.80
C ALA A 2 -37.66 -22.23 -8.99
N GLU A 3 -36.70 -21.33 -9.23
CA GLU A 3 -35.70 -20.90 -8.26
C GLU A 3 -36.40 -20.29 -7.02
N GLN A 4 -35.99 -20.71 -5.82
CA GLN A 4 -36.16 -19.98 -4.56
C GLN A 4 -34.88 -20.30 -3.78
N GLY A 5 -33.90 -19.41 -3.68
CA GLY A 5 -34.03 -18.08 -3.07
C GLY A 5 -33.46 -18.19 -1.67
N CYS A 6 -32.14 -18.37 -1.56
CA CYS A 6 -31.42 -18.45 -0.30
C CYS A 6 -31.58 -17.10 0.41
N GLN A 7 -32.44 -17.08 1.43
CA GLN A 7 -32.80 -15.88 2.18
C GLN A 7 -31.55 -15.29 2.83
N GLY A 8 -31.35 -14.00 2.56
CA GLY A 8 -30.21 -13.22 3.00
C GLY A 8 -30.07 -13.21 4.52
N VAL A 9 -28.83 -13.39 4.96
CA VAL A 9 -28.43 -13.13 6.33
C VAL A 9 -28.72 -11.65 6.62
N HIS A 10 -29.68 -11.41 7.51
CA HIS A 10 -29.93 -10.09 8.08
C HIS A 10 -28.70 -9.67 8.90
N ILE A 11 -27.92 -8.72 8.36
CA ILE A 11 -26.81 -8.08 9.06
C ILE A 11 -27.39 -6.87 9.79
N HIS A 12 -27.40 -6.91 11.12
CA HIS A 12 -27.72 -5.75 11.96
C HIS A 12 -26.64 -4.65 11.77
N PRO A 13 -27.00 -3.35 11.71
CA PRO A 13 -26.17 -2.34 11.02
C PRO A 13 -25.10 -1.63 11.85
N GLU A 14 -24.79 -2.03 13.10
CA GLU A 14 -24.17 -1.07 14.03
C GLU A 14 -22.69 -1.27 14.39
N TYR A 15 -22.00 -2.35 13.97
CA TYR A 15 -20.53 -2.45 14.06
C TYR A 15 -19.97 -3.31 12.91
N THR A 16 -20.13 -2.80 11.68
CA THR A 16 -19.79 -3.46 10.42
C THR A 16 -18.28 -3.52 10.17
N SER A 17 -17.70 -4.73 10.09
CA SER A 17 -16.35 -5.10 9.60
C SER A 17 -15.17 -4.22 10.05
N PRO A 18 -14.10 -4.78 10.68
CA PRO A 18 -12.91 -3.99 10.97
C PRO A 18 -12.39 -3.33 9.69
N ARG A 19 -12.20 -2.00 9.71
CA ARG A 19 -11.71 -1.25 8.56
C ARG A 19 -10.39 -1.86 8.11
N LEU A 20 -10.34 -2.36 6.88
CA LEU A 20 -9.12 -2.96 6.34
C LEU A 20 -8.03 -1.89 6.18
N VAL A 21 -6.85 -2.17 6.72
CA VAL A 21 -5.67 -1.32 6.54
C VAL A 21 -5.07 -1.62 5.17
N THR A 22 -5.19 -0.69 4.23
CA THR A 22 -4.57 -0.85 2.92
C THR A 22 -3.07 -0.55 2.98
N ALA A 23 -2.26 -1.22 2.14
CA ALA A 23 -0.84 -0.86 1.98
C ALA A 23 -0.64 0.62 1.59
N THR A 24 -1.62 1.23 0.91
CA THR A 24 -1.64 2.67 0.64
C THR A 24 -1.84 3.50 1.90
N LEU A 25 -2.72 3.11 2.82
CA LEU A 25 -2.87 3.79 4.12
C LEU A 25 -1.59 3.71 4.94
N VAL A 26 -0.89 2.56 4.93
CA VAL A 26 0.42 2.43 5.58
C VAL A 26 1.45 3.37 4.96
N LYS A 27 1.52 3.43 3.63
CA LYS A 27 2.39 4.39 2.93
C LYS A 27 2.07 5.83 3.33
N LEU A 28 0.80 6.20 3.40
CA LEU A 28 0.37 7.54 3.82
C LEU A 28 0.74 7.80 5.27
N HIS A 29 0.55 6.83 6.16
CA HIS A 29 0.86 6.94 7.59
C HIS A 29 2.35 7.22 7.82
N GLU A 30 3.23 6.47 7.14
CA GLU A 30 4.67 6.67 7.21
C GLU A 30 5.13 7.98 6.55
N TRP A 31 4.33 8.55 5.63
CA TRP A 31 4.56 9.91 5.16
C TRP A 31 4.15 10.93 6.23
N CYS A 32 2.90 10.85 6.70
CA CYS A 32 2.29 11.65 7.74
C CYS A 32 1.05 10.94 8.33
N PRO A 33 0.99 10.66 9.64
CA PRO A 33 -0.15 9.99 10.28
C PRO A 33 -1.50 10.68 10.03
N LEU A 34 -1.50 12.02 10.01
CA LEU A 34 -2.70 12.80 9.73
C LEU A 34 -3.25 12.53 8.32
N LEU A 35 -2.39 12.34 7.32
CA LEU A 35 -2.86 12.02 5.97
C LEU A 35 -3.55 10.66 5.91
N ALA A 36 -3.06 9.66 6.64
CA ALA A 36 -3.74 8.36 6.73
C ALA A 36 -5.10 8.51 7.43
N TRP A 37 -5.16 9.30 8.51
CA TRP A 37 -6.43 9.58 9.21
C TRP A 37 -7.44 10.29 8.30
N LEU A 38 -7.02 11.36 7.62
CA LEU A 38 -7.87 12.12 6.69
C LEU A 38 -8.35 11.25 5.52
N ALA A 39 -7.45 10.43 4.96
CA ALA A 39 -7.79 9.50 3.88
C ALA A 39 -8.85 8.47 4.28
N ALA A 40 -8.84 8.04 5.55
CA ALA A 40 -9.78 7.05 6.08
C ALA A 40 -11.10 7.66 6.57
N ASN A 41 -11.10 8.93 7.02
CA ASN A 41 -12.22 9.50 7.77
C ASN A 41 -12.94 10.68 7.10
N THR A 42 -12.28 11.45 6.24
CA THR A 42 -12.83 12.77 5.84
C THR A 42 -12.79 13.04 4.34
N LEU A 43 -11.84 12.47 3.62
CA LEU A 43 -11.62 12.86 2.22
C LEU A 43 -12.37 11.93 1.26
N PRO A 44 -13.25 12.45 0.38
CA PRO A 44 -13.53 11.73 -0.87
C PRO A 44 -12.20 11.57 -1.60
N ARG A 45 -11.73 10.32 -1.75
CA ARG A 45 -10.50 9.88 -2.44
C ARG A 45 -9.48 11.00 -2.70
N ILE A 46 -8.40 11.06 -1.90
CA ILE A 46 -7.24 11.95 -2.13
C ILE A 46 -7.02 12.18 -3.63
N ALA A 47 -7.19 13.43 -4.06
CA ALA A 47 -7.07 13.80 -5.46
C ALA A 47 -5.70 13.32 -5.98
N PRO A 48 -5.64 12.56 -7.09
CA PRO A 48 -4.39 12.01 -7.57
C PRO A 48 -3.44 13.15 -7.93
N THR A 49 -2.22 13.10 -7.41
CA THR A 49 -1.16 14.03 -7.84
C THR A 49 -0.84 13.82 -9.33
N PRO A 50 -0.18 14.78 -10.01
CA PRO A 50 0.28 14.56 -11.39
C PRO A 50 1.08 13.26 -11.55
N SER A 51 1.99 12.96 -10.61
CA SER A 51 2.75 11.70 -10.59
C SER A 51 1.86 10.46 -10.39
N MET A 52 0.78 10.56 -9.62
CA MET A 52 -0.20 9.47 -9.48
C MET A 52 -1.09 9.30 -10.72
N ARG A 53 -1.38 10.38 -11.46
CA ARG A 53 -2.11 10.29 -12.74
C ARG A 53 -1.23 9.67 -13.81
N GLU A 54 0.02 10.13 -13.89
CA GLU A 54 1.04 9.58 -14.78
C GLU A 54 1.26 8.10 -14.49
N GLY A 55 1.50 7.75 -13.22
CA GLY A 55 1.67 6.36 -12.81
C GLY A 55 0.45 5.48 -13.04
N ARG A 56 -0.79 6.03 -13.04
CA ARG A 56 -1.98 5.23 -13.43
C ARG A 56 -2.05 4.97 -14.92
N ARG A 57 -1.61 5.93 -15.75
CA ARG A 57 -1.58 5.77 -17.21
C ARG A 57 -0.50 4.77 -17.62
N SER A 58 0.58 4.67 -16.85
CA SER A 58 1.72 3.79 -17.10
C SER A 58 1.83 2.53 -16.20
N HIS A 59 0.76 2.18 -15.47
CA HIS A 59 0.63 0.92 -14.71
C HIS A 59 -0.45 0.00 -15.30
N THR A 60 -0.45 -0.15 -16.62
CA THR A 60 -1.30 -1.16 -17.27
C THR A 60 -0.77 -2.56 -17.00
N ARG A 61 -1.64 -3.57 -17.13
CA ARG A 61 -1.21 -4.99 -17.04
C ARG A 61 -0.18 -5.35 -18.11
N GLU A 62 -0.17 -4.66 -19.24
CA GLU A 62 0.76 -4.87 -20.34
C GLU A 62 2.15 -4.35 -19.98
N GLU A 63 2.25 -3.12 -19.48
CA GLU A 63 3.52 -2.55 -19.00
C GLU A 63 4.11 -3.34 -17.85
N LEU A 64 3.29 -3.78 -16.88
CA LEU A 64 3.76 -4.62 -15.77
C LEU A 64 4.29 -5.98 -16.25
N ARG A 65 3.71 -6.56 -17.32
CA ARG A 65 4.23 -7.79 -17.93
C ARG A 65 5.55 -7.54 -18.65
N ARG A 66 5.66 -6.43 -19.38
CA ARG A 66 6.92 -6.02 -20.02
C ARG A 66 8.03 -5.85 -18.99
N VAL A 67 7.77 -5.13 -17.89
CA VAL A 67 8.73 -4.98 -16.78
C VAL A 67 9.12 -6.34 -16.19
N ALA A 68 8.16 -7.26 -16.03
CA ALA A 68 8.44 -8.61 -15.53
C ALA A 68 9.35 -9.41 -16.48
N GLU A 69 9.11 -9.33 -17.79
CA GLU A 69 9.91 -9.99 -18.81
C GLU A 69 11.33 -9.43 -18.86
N GLU A 70 11.49 -8.11 -18.88
CA GLU A 70 12.81 -7.48 -18.91
C GLU A 70 13.61 -7.70 -17.61
N LEU A 71 12.94 -7.92 -16.47
CA LEU A 71 13.56 -8.36 -15.21
C LEU A 71 13.87 -9.87 -15.18
N GLY A 72 13.50 -10.64 -16.21
CA GLY A 72 13.74 -12.08 -16.28
C GLY A 72 12.90 -12.91 -15.31
N LEU A 73 11.71 -12.44 -14.93
CA LEU A 73 10.81 -13.19 -14.04
C LEU A 73 10.18 -14.36 -14.79
N ARG A 74 10.18 -15.55 -14.18
CA ARG A 74 9.82 -16.80 -14.86
C ARG A 74 8.32 -17.08 -14.89
N ARG A 75 7.63 -16.86 -13.76
CA ARG A 75 6.17 -17.06 -13.63
C ARG A 75 5.48 -15.84 -13.03
N PRO A 76 5.56 -14.67 -13.70
CA PRO A 76 5.00 -13.44 -13.17
C PRO A 76 3.46 -13.46 -13.19
N ALA A 77 2.86 -13.01 -12.09
CA ALA A 77 1.47 -12.60 -12.01
C ALA A 77 1.43 -11.10 -11.70
N VAL A 78 0.61 -10.35 -12.44
CA VAL A 78 0.51 -8.89 -12.32
C VAL A 78 -0.81 -8.46 -11.69
N GLN A 79 -0.77 -7.37 -10.92
CA GLN A 79 -1.89 -6.77 -10.17
C GLN A 79 -2.62 -7.80 -9.30
N VAL A 80 -1.88 -8.45 -8.41
CA VAL A 80 -2.41 -9.49 -7.52
C VAL A 80 -2.98 -8.83 -6.26
N ALA A 81 -4.30 -8.81 -6.14
CA ALA A 81 -4.99 -8.34 -4.93
C ALA A 81 -4.94 -9.42 -3.84
N LEU A 82 -4.48 -9.04 -2.65
CA LEU A 82 -4.34 -9.91 -1.49
C LEU A 82 -4.96 -9.27 -0.25
N ALA A 83 -5.37 -10.12 0.69
CA ALA A 83 -5.81 -9.72 2.02
C ALA A 83 -5.26 -10.68 3.07
N SER A 84 -5.07 -10.17 4.30
CA SER A 84 -4.86 -10.97 5.50
C SER A 84 -6.00 -10.68 6.45
N THR A 85 -6.78 -11.71 6.77
CA THR A 85 -7.82 -11.67 7.79
C THR A 85 -7.21 -11.51 9.18
N GLN A 86 -6.11 -12.23 9.46
CA GLN A 86 -5.37 -12.17 10.72
C GLN A 86 -4.91 -10.75 11.07
N TYR A 87 -4.36 -10.02 10.09
CA TYR A 87 -3.88 -8.66 10.32
C TYR A 87 -4.88 -7.59 9.87
N GLY A 88 -6.05 -7.96 9.34
CA GLY A 88 -7.05 -7.03 8.79
C GLY A 88 -6.44 -6.03 7.80
N ALA A 89 -5.64 -6.52 6.86
CA ALA A 89 -4.88 -5.70 5.92
C ALA A 89 -5.09 -6.19 4.47
N THR A 90 -4.93 -5.28 3.50
CA THR A 90 -5.12 -5.59 2.08
C THR A 90 -4.24 -4.73 1.18
N GLY A 91 -4.02 -5.17 -0.05
CA GLY A 91 -3.23 -4.45 -1.03
C GLY A 91 -3.16 -5.17 -2.37
N THR A 92 -2.79 -4.44 -3.41
CA THR A 92 -2.56 -5.00 -4.74
C THR A 92 -1.08 -4.92 -5.05
N ILE A 93 -0.46 -6.08 -5.22
CA ILE A 93 0.94 -6.20 -5.63
C ILE A 93 1.03 -6.00 -7.13
N ASP A 94 1.92 -5.11 -7.60
CA ASP A 94 2.09 -4.87 -9.04
C ASP A 94 2.55 -6.13 -9.77
N ILE A 95 3.61 -6.81 -9.28
CA ILE A 95 4.12 -8.06 -9.86
C ILE A 95 4.57 -9.01 -8.74
N ILE A 96 4.24 -10.28 -8.86
CA ILE A 96 4.86 -11.36 -8.09
C ILE A 96 5.27 -12.51 -9.00
N ASP A 97 6.52 -12.94 -8.90
CA ASP A 97 7.00 -14.17 -9.54
C ASP A 97 6.69 -15.37 -8.65
N LYS A 98 5.76 -16.22 -9.10
CA LYS A 98 5.32 -17.40 -8.34
C LYS A 98 6.39 -18.49 -8.25
N GLU A 99 7.42 -18.45 -9.10
CA GLU A 99 8.51 -19.42 -9.04
C GLU A 99 9.55 -19.03 -7.98
N THR A 100 10.02 -17.79 -8.01
CA THR A 100 11.08 -17.34 -7.09
C THR A 100 10.57 -16.72 -5.79
N GLY A 101 9.28 -16.37 -5.71
CA GLY A 101 8.73 -15.60 -4.59
C GLY A 101 9.21 -14.14 -4.60
N THR A 102 9.59 -13.60 -5.77
CA THR A 102 10.03 -12.21 -5.91
C THR A 102 8.83 -11.28 -6.09
N ILE A 103 8.72 -10.27 -5.23
CA ILE A 103 7.68 -9.22 -5.31
C ILE A 103 8.30 -7.96 -5.92
N ILE A 104 7.64 -7.34 -6.88
CA ILE A 104 8.06 -6.05 -7.46
C ILE A 104 6.92 -5.04 -7.31
N GLU A 105 7.23 -3.89 -6.74
CA GLU A 105 6.44 -2.66 -6.83
C GLU A 105 7.06 -1.75 -7.90
N VAL A 106 6.29 -1.38 -8.92
CA VAL A 106 6.76 -0.49 -9.98
C VAL A 106 6.48 0.96 -9.59
N LYS A 107 7.41 1.87 -9.88
CA LYS A 107 7.23 3.31 -9.64
C LYS A 107 7.60 4.10 -10.87
N ALA A 108 6.62 4.83 -11.42
CA ALA A 108 6.78 5.67 -12.62
C ALA A 108 7.95 6.67 -12.57
N THR A 109 8.33 7.15 -11.37
CA THR A 109 9.45 8.08 -11.22
C THR A 109 10.55 7.50 -10.33
N ALA A 110 11.76 7.39 -10.87
CA ALA A 110 12.95 6.96 -10.16
C ALA A 110 13.51 8.11 -9.32
N ARG A 111 13.30 8.08 -7.99
CA ARG A 111 14.28 8.71 -7.09
C ARG A 111 15.41 7.70 -6.90
N ARG A 112 16.68 8.14 -6.92
CA ARG A 112 17.84 7.25 -6.65
C ARG A 112 17.71 6.52 -5.31
N LYS A 113 17.00 7.09 -4.34
CA LYS A 113 16.66 6.47 -3.07
C LYS A 113 15.15 6.54 -2.83
N PRO A 114 14.45 5.40 -2.62
CA PRO A 114 13.04 5.44 -2.31
C PRO A 114 12.81 6.03 -0.91
N HIS A 115 11.70 6.77 -0.77
CA HIS A 115 11.27 7.26 0.52
C HIS A 115 10.86 6.08 1.43
N ARG A 116 11.06 6.21 2.75
CA ARG A 116 10.71 5.18 3.75
C ARG A 116 9.28 4.66 3.60
N SER A 117 8.34 5.52 3.22
CA SER A 117 6.95 5.14 2.98
C SER A 117 6.75 4.14 1.82
N HIS A 118 7.63 4.12 0.82
CA HIS A 118 7.60 3.11 -0.24
C HIS A 118 8.10 1.76 0.27
N LEU A 119 9.16 1.76 1.09
CA LEU A 119 9.65 0.54 1.74
C LEU A 119 8.60 -0.04 2.70
N ALA A 120 7.86 0.81 3.41
CA ALA A 120 6.76 0.38 4.25
C ALA A 120 5.62 -0.26 3.46
N GLN A 121 5.25 0.30 2.31
CA GLN A 121 4.28 -0.30 1.38
C GLN A 121 4.76 -1.69 0.93
N LEU A 122 6.02 -1.79 0.54
CA LEU A 122 6.65 -3.03 0.09
C LEU A 122 6.68 -4.10 1.18
N ALA A 123 7.02 -3.74 2.42
CA ALA A 123 6.99 -4.65 3.56
C ALA A 123 5.58 -5.22 3.82
N VAL A 124 4.53 -4.40 3.67
CA VAL A 124 3.14 -4.86 3.79
C VAL A 124 2.80 -5.87 2.70
N TYR A 125 3.23 -5.63 1.45
CA TYR A 125 3.05 -6.61 0.38
C TYR A 125 3.76 -7.93 0.64
N THR A 126 4.98 -7.89 1.19
CA THR A 126 5.70 -9.09 1.62
C THR A 126 4.90 -9.88 2.65
N LEU A 127 4.34 -9.20 3.67
CA LEU A 127 3.49 -9.87 4.66
C LEU A 127 2.22 -10.47 4.03
N LEU A 128 1.53 -9.72 3.17
CA LEU A 128 0.31 -10.21 2.50
C LEU A 128 0.59 -11.44 1.64
N ALA A 129 1.72 -11.45 0.91
CA ALA A 129 2.13 -12.61 0.13
C ALA A 129 2.43 -13.84 1.00
N ALA A 130 3.07 -13.64 2.16
CA ALA A 130 3.34 -14.71 3.11
C ALA A 130 2.04 -15.32 3.66
N GLU A 131 1.08 -14.48 4.07
CA GLU A 131 -0.24 -14.88 4.58
C GLU A 131 -1.09 -15.62 3.54
N ASN A 132 -0.79 -15.42 2.24
CA ASN A 132 -1.47 -16.08 1.13
C ASN A 132 -0.66 -17.24 0.53
N ASN A 133 0.29 -17.80 1.29
CA ASN A 133 1.11 -18.96 0.89
C ASN A 133 1.91 -18.77 -0.41
N LEU A 134 2.25 -17.53 -0.77
CA LEU A 134 3.04 -17.22 -1.98
C LEU A 134 4.55 -17.28 -1.75
N LYS A 135 4.99 -17.68 -0.55
CA LYS A 135 6.40 -17.93 -0.17
C LYS A 135 7.36 -16.81 -0.63
N PRO A 136 7.12 -15.55 -0.23
CA PRO A 136 7.98 -14.45 -0.65
C PRO A 136 9.41 -14.68 -0.17
N ARG A 137 10.40 -14.34 -1.00
CA ARG A 137 11.83 -14.43 -0.65
C ARG A 137 12.51 -13.07 -0.64
N ARG A 138 12.11 -12.21 -1.57
CA ARG A 138 12.59 -10.83 -1.70
C ARG A 138 11.48 -9.95 -2.26
N ALA A 139 11.54 -8.68 -1.92
CA ALA A 139 10.66 -7.67 -2.45
C ALA A 139 11.50 -6.49 -2.94
N ALA A 140 11.14 -5.88 -4.06
CA ALA A 140 11.92 -4.80 -4.65
C ALA A 140 11.03 -3.66 -5.18
N ILE A 141 11.62 -2.48 -5.28
CA ILE A 141 11.05 -1.35 -6.03
C ILE A 141 11.79 -1.26 -7.36
N ALA A 142 11.05 -1.28 -8.46
CA ALA A 142 11.57 -1.13 -9.81
C ALA A 142 11.00 0.12 -10.50
N THR A 143 11.66 0.54 -11.56
CA THR A 143 11.18 1.60 -12.48
C THR A 143 10.66 0.98 -13.78
N PRO A 144 9.88 1.71 -14.61
CA PRO A 144 9.38 1.20 -15.88
C PRO A 144 10.48 0.81 -16.88
N GLU A 145 11.61 1.54 -16.85
CA GLU A 145 12.90 1.03 -17.34
C GLU A 145 13.49 0.18 -16.21
N PRO A 146 13.47 -1.16 -16.28
CA PRO A 146 13.52 -2.10 -15.16
C PRO A 146 14.84 -2.06 -14.38
N ARG A 147 14.99 -1.03 -13.56
CA ARG A 147 16.09 -0.85 -12.63
C ARG A 147 15.57 -1.06 -11.23
N ILE A 148 16.18 -2.00 -10.52
CA ILE A 148 15.95 -2.16 -9.07
C ILE A 148 16.58 -0.97 -8.34
N ILE A 149 15.77 -0.25 -7.57
CA ILE A 149 16.20 0.95 -6.81
C ILE A 149 16.17 0.75 -5.30
N ALA A 150 15.52 -0.31 -4.81
CA ALA A 150 15.67 -0.81 -3.45
C ALA A 150 15.12 -2.22 -3.32
N GLU A 151 15.57 -2.92 -2.29
CA GLU A 151 15.16 -4.28 -1.97
C GLU A 151 14.94 -4.44 -0.47
N LEU A 152 14.08 -5.39 -0.11
CA LEU A 152 13.87 -5.90 1.24
C LEU A 152 13.90 -7.44 1.20
N PRO A 153 14.62 -8.10 2.11
CA PRO A 153 14.48 -9.54 2.30
C PRO A 153 13.08 -9.87 2.84
N ALA A 154 12.55 -11.05 2.51
CA ALA A 154 11.30 -11.54 3.12
C ALA A 154 11.58 -12.29 4.43
N ASP A 155 12.32 -11.68 5.33
CA ASP A 155 12.74 -12.26 6.60
C ASP A 155 11.79 -11.90 7.77
N THR A 156 12.03 -12.51 8.93
CA THR A 156 11.25 -12.25 10.15
C THR A 156 11.25 -10.78 10.55
N TYR A 157 12.36 -10.06 10.33
CA TYR A 157 12.45 -8.63 10.64
C TYR A 157 11.49 -7.81 9.77
N THR A 158 11.50 -8.04 8.45
CA THR A 158 10.63 -7.33 7.51
C THR A 158 9.16 -7.64 7.76
N LEU A 159 8.83 -8.90 8.05
CA LEU A 159 7.47 -9.30 8.40
C LEU A 159 7.02 -8.66 9.72
N GLN A 160 7.87 -8.61 10.74
CA GLN A 160 7.54 -7.95 12.00
C GLN A 160 7.38 -6.45 11.82
N TRP A 161 8.22 -5.83 11.00
CA TRP A 161 8.10 -4.41 10.67
C TRP A 161 6.75 -4.12 9.98
N ALA A 162 6.33 -4.95 9.03
CA ALA A 162 5.04 -4.84 8.37
C ALA A 162 3.86 -4.94 9.35
N ARG A 163 3.90 -5.89 10.30
CA ARG A 163 2.88 -6.01 11.35
C ARG A 163 2.77 -4.74 12.19
N ASN A 164 3.92 -4.21 12.63
CA ASN A 164 3.98 -2.98 13.42
C ASN A 164 3.47 -1.76 12.63
N LEU A 165 3.74 -1.70 11.32
CA LEU A 165 3.23 -0.68 10.43
C LEU A 165 1.70 -0.72 10.34
N ILE A 166 1.12 -1.91 10.14
CA ILE A 166 -0.33 -2.10 10.06
C ILE A 166 -0.99 -1.71 11.39
N GLN A 167 -0.46 -2.17 12.52
CA GLN A 167 -1.02 -1.88 13.84
C GLN A 167 -0.99 -0.38 14.16
N ARG A 168 0.13 0.31 13.90
CA ARG A 168 0.24 1.77 14.12
C ARG A 168 -0.72 2.53 13.20
N THR A 169 -0.82 2.12 11.93
CA THR A 169 -1.75 2.72 10.97
C THR A 169 -3.19 2.54 11.43
N ARG A 170 -3.56 1.32 11.86
CA ARG A 170 -4.89 1.01 12.40
C ARG A 170 -5.25 1.92 13.56
N ARG A 171 -4.41 1.96 14.60
CA ARG A 171 -4.63 2.83 15.77
C ARG A 171 -4.84 4.28 15.39
N THR A 172 -4.09 4.77 14.40
CA THR A 172 -4.30 6.12 13.88
C THR A 172 -5.66 6.25 13.21
N ILE A 173 -5.99 5.44 12.20
CA ILE A 173 -7.21 5.65 11.40
C ILE A 173 -8.51 5.35 12.16
N GLU A 174 -8.45 4.52 13.20
CA GLU A 174 -9.59 4.21 14.08
C GLU A 174 -9.75 5.23 15.22
N SER A 175 -8.79 6.13 15.42
CA SER A 175 -8.90 7.20 16.41
C SER A 175 -10.07 8.13 16.06
N PRO A 176 -10.96 8.45 17.01
CA PRO A 176 -12.03 9.43 16.78
C PRO A 176 -11.49 10.85 16.56
N ILE A 177 -10.27 11.12 17.03
CA ILE A 177 -9.61 12.42 16.96
C ILE A 177 -8.42 12.33 16.00
N PRO A 178 -8.22 13.30 15.09
CA PRO A 178 -7.05 13.32 14.22
C PRO A 178 -5.74 13.39 15.06
N PRO A 179 -4.68 12.67 14.64
CA PRO A 179 -3.42 12.70 15.37
C PRO A 179 -2.78 14.10 15.27
N LEU A 180 -2.27 14.60 16.38
CA LEU A 180 -1.32 15.72 16.38
C LEU A 180 -0.04 15.27 15.69
N VAL A 181 0.43 16.05 14.71
CA VAL A 181 1.62 15.71 13.92
C VAL A 181 2.55 16.90 13.79
N THR A 182 3.84 16.65 14.03
CA THR A 182 4.94 17.53 13.63
C THR A 182 5.69 16.84 12.51
N GLN A 183 5.81 17.51 11.35
CA GLN A 183 6.49 16.95 10.18
C GLN A 183 7.57 17.91 9.69
N PRO A 184 8.66 17.40 9.09
CA PRO A 184 9.66 18.24 8.45
C PRO A 184 9.04 19.21 7.45
N ARG A 185 9.47 20.48 7.47
CA ARG A 185 8.97 21.55 6.58
C ARG A 185 8.99 21.14 5.11
N GLU A 186 10.01 20.38 4.70
CA GLU A 186 10.15 19.82 3.35
C GLU A 186 8.97 18.91 2.95
N LYS A 187 8.49 18.03 3.84
CA LYS A 187 7.35 17.16 3.55
C LYS A 187 6.06 17.97 3.44
N CYS A 188 5.88 18.93 4.34
CA CYS A 188 4.70 19.81 4.35
C CYS A 188 4.62 20.67 3.08
N ARG A 189 5.76 21.16 2.57
CA ARG A 189 5.83 21.99 1.36
C ARG A 189 5.29 21.27 0.12
N TYR A 190 5.51 19.96 0.01
CA TYR A 190 5.03 19.14 -1.12
C TYR A 190 3.71 18.40 -0.82
N CYS A 191 3.10 18.65 0.35
CA CYS A 191 1.85 18.01 0.72
C CYS A 191 0.67 18.64 -0.03
N THR A 192 -0.09 17.84 -0.77
CA THR A 192 -1.28 18.31 -1.50
C THR A 192 -2.40 18.78 -0.58
N HIS A 193 -2.35 18.44 0.71
CA HIS A 193 -3.34 18.85 1.72
C HIS A 193 -2.83 19.99 2.59
N ARG A 194 -1.71 20.64 2.25
CA ARG A 194 -1.14 21.72 3.05
C ARG A 194 -2.14 22.85 3.33
N HIS A 195 -2.97 23.21 2.34
CA HIS A 195 -3.94 24.31 2.44
C HIS A 195 -5.13 24.00 3.35
N THR A 196 -5.39 22.72 3.62
CA THR A 196 -6.49 22.26 4.49
C THR A 196 -5.97 21.56 5.74
N CYS A 197 -4.66 21.59 5.99
CA CYS A 197 -4.04 20.98 7.14
C CYS A 197 -4.35 21.83 8.39
N PRO A 198 -4.91 21.25 9.46
CA PRO A 198 -5.15 21.95 10.73
C PRO A 198 -3.86 22.26 11.50
N TYR A 199 -2.72 21.72 11.07
CA TYR A 199 -1.40 21.98 11.67
C TYR A 199 -0.43 22.53 10.61
N PRO A 200 -0.71 23.69 9.99
CA PRO A 200 0.17 24.24 8.97
C PRO A 200 1.43 24.80 9.66
N ASN A 201 2.47 23.97 9.81
CA ASN A 201 3.78 24.30 10.38
C ASN A 201 3.70 25.24 11.60
N LEU A 202 3.49 24.66 12.79
CA LEU A 202 3.93 25.34 14.02
C LEU A 202 5.45 25.52 13.90
N ASP A 203 5.92 26.74 14.13
CA ASP A 203 7.24 27.28 13.76
C ASP A 203 8.44 26.35 14.00
#